data_AF-A0A2H3JQK7-F1
#
_entry.id   AF-A0A2H3JQK7-F1
#
_cell.length_a   1.000
_cell.length_b   1.000
_cell.length_c   1.000
_cell.angle_alpha   90.00
_cell.angle_beta   90.00
_cell.angle_gamma   90.00
#
_symmetry.space_group_name_H-M   'P 1'
#
loop_
_entity.id
_entity.type
_entity.pdbx_description
1 polymer ?
#
loop_
_entity_poly.entity_id
_entity_poly.type
_entity_poly.pdbx_seq_one_letter_code
_entity_poly.pdbx_strand_id
1 'polypeptide(L)'
;MAPINFHIPLGKLRQVQSRIQESVGNSNLRLSVHDCLIAHVVTILNRCLSTPIRFVTHAASYRTVDAPFVESHEAGNAIHIIPTSLNERDAQNVEGIAVALRRSILKWRDPDLLARWLAVASHSMLEAANSDRSMFFAATSGLLSVNSQVS
;
A
#
# COMPACT_ATOMS: atom_id res chain seq x y z
N MET A 1 11.19 22.16 5.82
CA MET A 1 10.87 21.31 7.00
C MET A 1 11.91 20.20 7.07
N ALA A 2 12.48 19.91 8.23
CA ALA A 2 13.40 18.79 8.39
C ALA A 2 12.61 17.46 8.36
N PRO A 3 13.19 16.37 7.82
CA PRO A 3 12.55 15.06 7.86
C PRO A 3 12.42 14.57 9.32
N ILE A 4 11.25 14.04 9.66
CA ILE A 4 11.03 13.35 10.94
C ILE A 4 11.28 11.86 10.71
N ASN A 5 12.27 11.32 11.42
CA ASN A 5 12.66 9.91 11.31
C ASN A 5 12.28 9.15 12.58
N PHE A 6 11.48 8.10 12.44
CA PHE A 6 11.14 7.19 13.52
C PHE A 6 11.87 5.86 13.34
N HIS A 7 12.60 5.43 14.36
CA HIS A 7 13.21 4.09 14.38
C HIS A 7 12.42 3.19 15.32
N ILE A 8 11.87 2.09 14.78
CA ILE A 8 11.12 1.11 15.57
C ILE A 8 11.84 -0.23 15.47
N PRO A 9 12.29 -0.81 16.60
CA PRO A 9 12.95 -2.11 16.59
C PRO A 9 12.06 -3.23 16.02
N LEU A 10 12.63 -4.13 15.23
CA LEU A 10 11.88 -5.24 14.61
C LEU A 10 11.14 -6.11 15.63
N GLY A 11 11.71 -6.33 16.81
CA GLY A 11 11.05 -7.07 17.89
C GLY A 11 9.73 -6.42 18.33
N LYS A 12 9.67 -5.09 18.38
CA LYS A 12 8.44 -4.34 18.69
C LYS A 12 7.43 -4.42 17.55
N LEU A 13 7.90 -4.31 16.31
CA LEU A 13 7.04 -4.46 15.13
C LEU A 13 6.38 -5.84 15.05
N ARG A 14 7.14 -6.90 15.35
CA ARG A 14 6.60 -8.27 15.43
C ARG A 14 5.59 -8.44 16.56
N GLN A 15 5.83 -7.83 17.72
CA GLN A 15 4.85 -7.83 18.82
C GLN A 15 3.53 -7.15 18.41
N VAL A 16 3.60 -6.01 17.71
CA VAL A 16 2.40 -5.34 17.17
C VAL A 16 1.68 -6.24 16.17
N GLN A 17 2.43 -6.85 15.24
CA GLN A 17 1.86 -7.77 14.26
C GLN A 17 1.15 -8.96 14.94
N SER A 18 1.77 -9.62 15.91
CA SER A 18 1.17 -10.76 16.62
C SER A 18 -0.14 -10.38 17.29
N ARG A 19 -0.19 -9.23 18.00
CA ARG A 19 -1.40 -8.76 18.68
C ARG A 19 -2.54 -8.47 17.70
N ILE A 20 -2.24 -7.80 16.59
CA ILE A 20 -3.26 -7.49 15.57
C ILE A 20 -3.73 -8.80 14.91
N GLN A 21 -2.82 -9.72 14.58
CA GLN A 21 -3.16 -11.01 14.00
C GLN A 21 -4.06 -11.85 14.93
N GLU A 22 -3.77 -11.86 16.24
CA GLU A 22 -4.59 -12.53 17.25
C GLU A 22 -5.99 -11.91 17.35
N SER A 23 -6.08 -10.58 17.33
CA SER A 23 -7.36 -9.83 17.40
C SER A 23 -8.25 -10.04 16.16
N VAL A 24 -7.64 -10.19 14.98
CA VAL A 24 -8.36 -10.57 13.75
C VAL A 24 -8.95 -11.99 13.84
N GLY A 25 -8.43 -12.84 14.74
CA GLY A 25 -8.90 -14.21 14.97
C GLY A 25 -8.46 -15.20 13.89
N ASN A 26 -9.14 -16.36 13.84
CA ASN A 26 -8.88 -17.49 12.92
C ASN A 26 -9.25 -17.17 11.45
N SER A 27 -8.81 -16.03 10.94
CA SER A 27 -8.82 -15.77 9.51
C SER A 27 -7.65 -16.51 8.87
N ASN A 28 -7.86 -17.13 7.72
CA ASN A 28 -6.76 -17.66 6.89
C ASN A 28 -5.86 -16.55 6.31
N LEU A 29 -6.10 -15.29 6.67
CA LEU A 29 -5.37 -14.13 6.20
C LEU A 29 -4.18 -13.85 7.13
N ARG A 30 -2.97 -14.13 6.63
CA ARG A 30 -1.73 -13.79 7.34
C ARG A 30 -1.34 -12.34 7.06
N LEU A 31 -1.38 -11.52 8.09
CA LEU A 31 -0.91 -10.14 8.08
C LEU A 31 0.62 -10.11 8.15
N SER A 32 1.24 -9.21 7.40
CA SER A 32 2.67 -8.90 7.51
C SER A 32 2.92 -7.84 8.57
N VAL A 33 4.20 -7.69 8.94
CA VAL A 33 4.66 -6.55 9.74
C VAL A 33 4.32 -5.21 9.08
N HIS A 34 4.41 -5.12 7.75
CA HIS A 34 4.15 -3.88 7.03
C HIS A 34 2.68 -3.46 7.12
N ASP A 35 1.73 -4.37 6.90
CA ASP A 35 0.29 -4.04 7.00
C ASP A 35 -0.05 -3.53 8.39
N CYS A 36 0.47 -4.21 9.42
CA CYS A 36 0.25 -3.89 10.82
C CYS A 36 0.88 -2.54 11.19
N LEU A 37 2.09 -2.25 10.69
CA LEU A 37 2.75 -0.96 10.90
C LEU A 37 1.93 0.18 10.28
N ILE A 38 1.55 0.05 9.01
CA ILE A 38 0.78 1.07 8.31
C ILE A 38 -0.59 1.24 8.95
N ALA A 39 -1.25 0.15 9.34
CA ALA A 39 -2.51 0.23 10.08
C ALA A 39 -2.38 1.01 11.40
N HIS A 40 -1.29 0.79 12.14
CA HIS A 40 -1.00 1.58 13.35
C HIS A 40 -0.77 3.05 13.02
N VAL A 41 0.02 3.37 11.99
CA VAL A 41 0.27 4.76 11.57
C VAL A 41 -1.04 5.44 11.19
N VAL A 42 -1.86 4.82 10.33
CA VAL A 42 -3.17 5.35 9.93
C VAL A 42 -4.07 5.57 11.15
N THR A 43 -4.12 4.61 12.08
CA THR A 43 -4.92 4.72 13.30
C THR A 43 -4.50 5.91 14.15
N ILE A 44 -3.20 6.13 14.32
CA ILE A 44 -2.67 7.27 15.09
C ILE A 44 -2.97 8.59 14.37
N LEU A 45 -2.70 8.67 13.06
CA LEU A 45 -2.96 9.87 12.28
C LEU A 45 -4.44 10.23 12.29
N ASN A 46 -5.35 9.25 12.18
CA ASN A 46 -6.79 9.49 12.22
C ASN A 46 -7.29 10.05 13.56
N ARG A 47 -6.51 9.92 14.65
CA ARG A 47 -6.82 10.57 15.94
C ARG A 47 -6.40 12.05 15.97
N CYS A 48 -5.49 12.46 15.10
CA CYS A 48 -4.89 13.80 15.09
C CYS A 48 -5.38 14.66 13.92
N LEU A 49 -5.85 14.04 12.82
CA LEU A 49 -6.29 14.72 11.62
C LEU A 49 -7.78 15.10 11.69
N SER A 50 -8.13 16.27 11.16
CA SER A 50 -9.53 16.69 11.00
C SER A 50 -10.28 15.91 9.92
N THR A 51 -9.55 15.46 8.89
CA THR A 51 -10.06 14.57 7.84
C THR A 51 -9.41 13.19 7.99
N PRO A 52 -10.17 12.15 8.38
CA PRO A 52 -9.64 10.79 8.46
C PRO A 52 -9.11 10.31 7.12
N ILE A 53 -8.02 9.55 7.17
CA ILE A 53 -7.48 8.80 6.05
C ILE A 53 -8.50 7.72 5.67
N ARG A 54 -9.01 7.79 4.44
CA ARG A 54 -9.95 6.84 3.83
C ARG A 54 -9.34 6.10 2.64
N PHE A 55 -8.23 6.58 2.12
CA PHE A 55 -7.52 5.97 1.02
C PHE A 55 -6.05 5.80 1.36
N VAL A 56 -5.51 4.61 1.13
CA VAL A 56 -4.08 4.33 1.27
C VAL A 56 -3.58 3.81 -0.06
N THR A 57 -2.52 4.41 -0.60
CA THR A 57 -1.86 3.93 -1.82
C THR A 57 -0.50 3.37 -1.49
N HIS A 58 -0.26 2.10 -1.82
CA HIS A 58 1.04 1.47 -1.66
C HIS A 58 1.79 1.46 -3.00
N ALA A 59 2.97 2.07 -3.04
CA ALA A 59 3.94 1.77 -4.08
C ALA A 59 4.53 0.40 -3.75
N ALA A 60 4.26 -0.62 -4.56
CA ALA A 60 4.69 -1.99 -4.34
C ALA A 60 5.42 -2.56 -5.54
N SER A 61 6.43 -3.39 -5.28
CA SER A 61 7.16 -4.12 -6.32
C SER A 61 6.30 -5.25 -6.88
N TYR A 62 6.21 -5.34 -8.20
CA TYR A 62 5.57 -6.47 -8.88
C TYR A 62 6.57 -7.51 -9.41
N ARG A 63 7.88 -7.38 -9.10
CA ARG A 63 8.95 -8.27 -9.59
C ARG A 63 8.79 -9.75 -9.21
N THR A 64 8.00 -10.04 -8.18
CA THR A 64 7.75 -11.39 -7.68
C THR A 64 6.36 -11.91 -8.05
N VAL A 65 5.63 -11.20 -8.92
CA VAL A 65 4.38 -11.69 -9.47
C VAL A 65 4.71 -12.69 -10.58
N ASP A 66 4.12 -13.88 -10.49
CA ASP A 66 4.27 -14.92 -11.50
C ASP A 66 3.40 -14.57 -12.72
N ALA A 67 4.02 -13.91 -13.69
CA ALA A 67 3.36 -13.46 -14.91
C ALA A 67 4.36 -13.42 -16.08
N PRO A 68 3.93 -13.71 -17.32
CA PRO A 68 4.83 -13.87 -18.46
C PRO A 68 5.53 -12.57 -18.89
N PHE A 69 5.01 -11.41 -18.48
CA PHE A 69 5.56 -10.09 -18.78
C PHE A 69 6.44 -9.53 -17.65
N VAL A 70 6.63 -10.27 -16.56
CA VAL A 70 7.44 -9.83 -15.42
C VAL A 70 8.86 -10.39 -15.55
N GLU A 71 9.81 -9.50 -15.80
CA GLU A 71 11.23 -9.81 -15.78
C GLU A 71 11.84 -9.42 -14.42
N SER A 72 12.07 -10.41 -13.56
CA SER A 72 12.51 -10.20 -12.17
C SER A 72 13.81 -9.40 -12.06
N HIS A 73 14.71 -9.52 -13.05
CA HIS A 73 16.05 -8.93 -13.07
C HIS A 73 16.19 -7.67 -13.93
N GLU A 74 15.10 -7.17 -14.52
CA GLU A 74 15.19 -6.02 -15.41
C GLU A 74 15.55 -4.73 -14.64
N ALA A 75 16.52 -3.97 -15.14
CA ALA A 75 16.89 -2.68 -14.59
C ALA A 75 15.81 -1.64 -14.93
N GLY A 76 14.90 -1.39 -14.00
CA GLY A 76 13.75 -0.51 -14.21
C GLY A 76 12.94 -0.28 -12.94
N ASN A 77 11.96 0.62 -13.02
CA ASN A 77 11.06 0.92 -11.91
C ASN A 77 9.85 -0.03 -11.90
N ALA A 78 10.07 -1.29 -11.50
CA ALA A 78 9.04 -2.32 -11.45
C ALA A 78 8.11 -2.15 -10.24
N ILE A 79 7.41 -1.01 -10.20
CA ILE A 79 6.49 -0.62 -9.14
C ILE A 79 5.11 -0.38 -9.73
N HIS A 80 4.08 -0.82 -9.02
CA HIS A 80 2.71 -0.37 -9.24
C HIS A 80 2.14 0.32 -8.00
N ILE A 81 1.09 1.12 -8.21
CA ILE A 81 0.38 1.79 -7.10
C ILE A 81 -0.87 0.98 -6.78
N ILE A 82 -0.89 0.36 -5.60
CA ILE A 82 -2.00 -0.42 -5.07
C ILE A 82 -2.92 0.51 -4.28
N PRO A 83 -4.15 0.80 -4.75
CA PRO A 83 -5.13 1.54 -3.97
C PRO A 83 -5.85 0.63 -2.96
N THR A 84 -6.01 1.14 -1.74
CA THR A 84 -6.87 0.57 -0.70
C THR A 84 -7.86 1.62 -0.24
N SER A 85 -9.15 1.32 -0.39
CA SER A 85 -10.24 2.10 0.21
C SER A 85 -10.60 1.53 1.58
N LEU A 86 -10.71 2.40 2.57
CA LEU A 86 -11.13 2.08 3.93
C LEU A 86 -12.57 2.57 4.10
N ASN A 87 -13.49 1.67 4.42
CA ASN A 87 -14.85 2.07 4.78
C ASN A 87 -14.87 2.78 6.14
N GLU A 88 -16.05 3.29 6.53
CA GLU A 88 -16.17 4.09 7.74
C GLU A 88 -15.70 3.37 9.00
N ARG A 89 -16.11 2.10 9.12
CA ARG A 89 -15.82 1.20 10.23
C ARG A 89 -14.35 0.80 10.25
N ASP A 90 -13.81 0.42 9.10
CA ASP A 90 -12.44 -0.06 8.98
C ASP A 90 -11.46 1.04 9.35
N ALA A 91 -11.63 2.28 8.88
CA ALA A 91 -10.67 3.35 9.16
C ALA A 91 -10.63 3.82 10.62
N GLN A 92 -11.55 3.36 11.47
CA GLN A 92 -11.54 3.59 12.92
C GLN A 92 -10.86 2.46 13.70
N ASN A 93 -10.54 1.34 13.03
CA ASN A 93 -10.06 0.14 13.68
C ASN A 93 -8.76 -0.41 13.06
N VAL A 94 -7.75 -0.67 13.89
CA VAL A 94 -6.43 -1.11 13.41
C VAL A 94 -6.51 -2.45 12.68
N GLU A 95 -7.31 -3.40 13.17
CA GLU A 95 -7.51 -4.70 12.53
C GLU A 95 -8.20 -4.54 11.17
N GLY A 96 -9.21 -3.67 11.09
CA GLY A 96 -9.94 -3.38 9.85
C GLY A 96 -9.03 -2.81 8.78
N ILE A 97 -8.19 -1.83 9.15
CA ILE A 97 -7.19 -1.25 8.25
C ILE A 97 -6.19 -2.33 7.79
N ALA A 98 -5.59 -3.09 8.72
CA ALA A 98 -4.59 -4.10 8.38
C ALA A 98 -5.14 -5.16 7.41
N VAL A 99 -6.37 -5.62 7.64
CA VAL A 99 -7.07 -6.58 6.77
C VAL A 99 -7.35 -5.97 5.39
N ALA A 100 -7.85 -4.74 5.32
CA ALA A 100 -8.13 -4.07 4.06
C ALA A 100 -6.86 -3.87 3.21
N LEU A 101 -5.75 -3.48 3.85
CA LEU A 101 -4.44 -3.36 3.22
C LEU A 101 -3.96 -4.70 2.67
N ARG A 102 -3.93 -5.75 3.50
CA ARG A 102 -3.47 -7.08 3.10
C ARG A 102 -4.31 -7.65 1.96
N ARG A 103 -5.63 -7.51 2.01
CA ARG A 103 -6.54 -7.95 0.92
C ARG A 103 -6.27 -7.20 -0.38
N SER A 104 -6.04 -5.89 -0.31
CA SER A 104 -5.71 -5.09 -1.49
C SER A 104 -4.39 -5.56 -2.09
N ILE A 105 -3.35 -5.70 -1.27
CA ILE A 105 -2.04 -6.16 -1.75
C ILE A 105 -2.15 -7.53 -2.43
N LEU A 106 -2.84 -8.49 -1.82
CA LEU A 106 -3.03 -9.81 -2.42
C LEU A 106 -3.84 -9.76 -3.71
N LYS A 107 -4.93 -8.98 -3.75
CA LYS A 107 -5.74 -8.79 -4.96
C LYS A 107 -4.92 -8.24 -6.12
N TRP A 108 -4.07 -7.25 -5.86
CA TRP A 108 -3.29 -6.58 -6.91
C TRP A 108 -2.06 -7.38 -7.38
N ARG A 109 -1.74 -8.51 -6.73
CA ARG A 109 -0.77 -9.48 -7.22
C ARG A 109 -1.34 -10.46 -8.26
N ASP A 110 -2.64 -10.36 -8.55
CA ASP A 110 -3.27 -11.07 -9.66
C ASP A 110 -2.64 -10.63 -11.01
N PRO A 111 -2.09 -11.55 -11.81
CA PRO A 111 -1.43 -11.23 -13.07
C PRO A 111 -2.30 -10.44 -14.05
N ASP A 112 -3.59 -10.76 -14.14
CA ASP A 112 -4.51 -10.12 -15.08
C ASP A 112 -4.84 -8.69 -14.65
N LEU A 113 -5.06 -8.46 -13.35
CA LEU A 113 -5.22 -7.11 -12.80
C LEU A 113 -3.96 -6.28 -12.99
N LEU A 114 -2.78 -6.86 -12.74
CA LEU A 114 -1.50 -6.19 -12.94
C LEU A 114 -1.29 -5.81 -14.41
N ALA A 115 -1.56 -6.73 -15.34
CA ALA A 115 -1.42 -6.49 -16.77
C ALA A 115 -2.31 -5.32 -17.24
N ARG A 116 -3.58 -5.33 -16.84
CA ARG A 116 -4.51 -4.23 -17.17
C ARG A 116 -4.04 -2.90 -16.59
N TRP A 117 -3.54 -2.89 -15.36
CA TRP A 117 -3.03 -1.68 -14.73
C TRP A 117 -1.80 -1.14 -15.45
N LEU A 118 -0.83 -2.00 -15.76
CA LEU A 118 0.38 -1.62 -16.49
C LEU A 118 0.05 -1.08 -17.88
N ALA A 119 -0.91 -1.69 -18.59
CA ALA A 119 -1.36 -1.19 -19.88
C ALA A 119 -1.93 0.23 -19.78
N VAL A 120 -2.84 0.48 -18.83
CA VAL A 120 -3.45 1.81 -18.65
C VAL A 120 -2.43 2.85 -18.17
N ALA A 121 -1.59 2.49 -17.19
CA ALA A 121 -0.56 3.37 -16.66
C ALA A 121 0.46 3.74 -17.74
N SER A 122 0.97 2.75 -18.49
CA SER A 122 1.96 2.97 -19.56
C SER A 122 1.37 3.80 -20.69
N HIS A 123 0.11 3.55 -21.07
CA HIS A 123 -0.59 4.36 -22.08
C HIS A 123 -0.71 5.82 -21.61
N SER A 124 -1.15 6.05 -20.37
CA SER A 124 -1.31 7.40 -19.81
C SER A 124 0.03 8.14 -19.69
N MET A 125 1.09 7.42 -19.30
CA MET A 125 2.45 7.95 -19.24
C MET A 125 2.98 8.33 -20.62
N LEU A 126 2.75 7.47 -21.62
CA LEU A 126 3.15 7.73 -23.00
C LEU A 126 2.40 8.92 -23.60
N GLU A 127 1.09 9.01 -23.38
CA GLU A 127 0.28 10.14 -23.84
C GLU A 127 0.76 11.46 -23.22
N ALA A 128 1.03 11.46 -21.91
CA ALA A 128 1.56 12.63 -21.22
C ALA A 128 2.92 13.04 -21.78
N ALA A 129 3.84 12.08 -21.96
CA ALA A 129 5.17 12.34 -22.52
C ALA A 129 5.09 12.90 -23.95
N ASN A 130 4.24 12.33 -24.80
CA ASN A 130 4.03 12.81 -26.18
C ASN A 130 3.38 14.21 -26.25
N SER A 131 2.77 14.65 -25.16
CA SER A 131 2.11 15.96 -25.05
C SER A 131 2.95 16.98 -24.26
N ASP A 132 4.23 16.69 -23.99
CA ASP A 132 5.13 17.49 -23.13
C ASP A 132 4.54 17.77 -21.73
N ARG A 133 3.79 16.80 -21.18
CA ARG A 133 3.19 16.85 -19.84
C ARG A 133 3.91 15.89 -18.91
N SER A 134 3.86 16.21 -17.61
CA SER A 134 4.34 15.33 -16.55
C SER A 134 3.18 14.79 -15.73
N MET A 135 3.35 13.60 -15.18
CA MET A 135 2.42 13.05 -14.20
C MET A 135 2.55 13.80 -12.87
N PHE A 136 1.41 14.23 -12.33
CA PHE A 136 1.33 14.86 -11.02
C PHE A 136 0.47 14.04 -10.07
N PHE A 137 1.04 13.65 -8.93
CA PHE A 137 0.32 12.99 -7.85
C PHE A 137 -0.09 14.03 -6.82
N ALA A 138 -1.31 14.55 -6.97
CA ALA A 138 -1.83 15.57 -6.07
C ALA A 138 -2.00 15.05 -4.65
N ALA A 139 -1.51 15.81 -3.67
CA ALA A 139 -1.82 15.57 -2.26
C ALA A 139 -3.33 15.80 -2.05
N THR A 140 -4.06 14.73 -1.77
CA THR A 140 -5.51 14.78 -1.54
C THR A 140 -5.79 14.54 -0.07
N SER A 141 -6.67 15.34 0.53
CA SER A 141 -7.09 15.13 1.93
C SER A 141 -7.68 13.72 2.11
N GLY A 142 -7.31 13.06 3.21
CA GLY A 142 -7.75 11.68 3.48
C GLY A 142 -7.01 10.61 2.67
N LEU A 143 -5.95 10.96 1.93
CA LEU A 143 -5.05 10.03 1.25
C LEU A 143 -3.73 9.88 2.03
N LEU A 144 -3.28 8.64 2.22
CA LEU A 144 -1.93 8.34 2.67
C LEU A 144 -1.18 7.56 1.58
N SER A 145 -0.07 8.10 1.10
CA SER A 145 0.83 7.39 0.20
C SER A 145 1.97 6.75 0.98
N VAL A 146 2.14 5.44 0.78
CA VAL A 146 3.14 4.62 1.46
C VAL A 146 4.06 4.02 0.42
N ASN A 147 5.37 4.19 0.61
CA ASN A 147 6.36 3.50 -0.21
C ASN A 147 6.71 2.16 0.44
N SER A 148 6.49 1.07 -0.28
CA SER A 148 6.75 -0.29 0.22
C SER A 148 7.95 -0.87 -0.52
N GLN A 149 9.08 -0.98 0.16
CA GLN A 149 10.16 -1.87 -0.25
C GLN A 149 10.11 -3.15 0.58
N VAL A 150 9.13 -4.03 0.39
CA VAL A 150 9.40 -5.44 0.72
C VAL A 150 8.51 -6.40 -0.07
N SER A 151 9.21 -7.26 -0.81
CA SER A 151 8.87 -8.63 -1.18
C SER A 151 8.32 -9.46 -0.03
#